data_AF-Q8YK03-F1
#
_entry.id   AF-Q8YK03-F1
#
_cell.length_a   1.000
_cell.length_b   1.000
_cell.length_c   1.000
_cell.angle_alpha   90.00
_cell.angle_beta   90.00
_cell.angle_gamma   90.00
#
_symmetry.space_group_name_H-M   'P 1'
#
loop_
_entity.id
_entity.type
_entity.pdbx_description
1 polymer ?
#
loop_
_entity_poly.entity_id
_entity_poly.type
_entity_poly.pdbx_seq_one_letter_code
_entity_poly.pdbx_strand_id
1 'polypeptide(L)'
;MSKPLGYFTSTMPGDGSYLDELQQQYGSTFEQLNKVEKLLLLQNIAQTLLGAEINVIGSAVSAEAVSTVSPIVQGLYKRVTLADLLGLAEALVNQLKYQQ
;
A
#
# COMPACT_ATOMS: atom_id res chain seq x y z
N MET A 1 10.20 -16.12 -0.12
CA MET A 1 9.63 -16.15 1.25
C MET A 1 9.21 -14.74 1.61
N SER A 2 7.99 -14.54 2.09
CA SER A 2 7.52 -13.25 2.62
C SER A 2 8.25 -12.92 3.93
N LYS A 3 8.55 -11.64 4.16
CA LYS A 3 9.13 -11.17 5.43
C LYS A 3 8.00 -10.82 6.42
N PRO A 4 8.20 -10.96 7.73
CA PRO A 4 7.19 -10.59 8.73
C PRO A 4 6.91 -9.09 8.74
N LEU A 5 5.75 -8.66 9.25
CA LEU A 5 5.36 -7.24 9.25
C LEU A 5 6.36 -6.36 10.00
N GLY A 6 6.90 -6.84 11.13
CA GLY A 6 7.94 -6.11 11.88
C GLY A 6 9.26 -5.86 11.13
N TYR A 7 9.46 -6.47 9.95
CA TYR A 7 10.56 -6.08 9.05
C TYR A 7 10.25 -4.76 8.31
N PHE A 8 8.97 -4.51 8.02
CA PHE A 8 8.52 -3.36 7.22
C PHE A 8 8.01 -2.19 8.06
N THR A 9 7.58 -2.45 9.29
CA THR A 9 7.02 -1.48 10.25
C THR A 9 7.88 -1.40 11.51
N SER A 10 7.56 -0.45 12.39
CA SER A 10 8.19 -0.35 13.72
C SER A 10 7.58 -1.29 14.77
N THR A 11 6.68 -2.19 14.36
CA THR A 11 5.98 -3.12 15.26
C THR A 11 6.93 -4.18 15.79
N MET A 12 6.88 -4.44 17.09
CA MET A 12 7.59 -5.54 17.75
C MET A 12 6.60 -6.59 18.25
N PRO A 13 6.96 -7.89 18.24
CA PRO A 13 6.12 -8.92 18.85
C PRO A 13 5.83 -8.62 20.32
N GLY A 14 4.55 -8.61 20.69
CA GLY A 14 4.11 -8.33 22.06
C GLY A 14 4.16 -6.85 22.47
N ASP A 15 4.30 -5.92 21.52
CA ASP A 15 4.30 -4.48 21.83
C ASP A 15 2.90 -3.91 22.14
N GLY A 16 1.85 -4.72 22.00
CA GLY A 16 0.47 -4.33 22.27
C GLY A 16 -0.10 -3.32 21.27
N SER A 17 0.58 -3.08 20.15
CA SER A 17 0.03 -2.26 19.06
C SER A 17 -1.07 -3.01 18.31
N TYR A 18 -1.92 -2.26 17.60
CA TYR A 18 -2.92 -2.87 16.72
C TYR A 18 -2.30 -3.78 15.66
N LEU A 19 -1.08 -3.50 15.21
CA LEU A 19 -0.36 -4.38 14.29
C LEU A 19 0.09 -5.68 14.96
N ASP A 20 0.41 -5.67 16.25
CA ASP A 20 0.68 -6.89 17.03
C ASP A 20 -0.59 -7.75 17.16
N GLU A 21 -1.73 -7.13 17.48
CA GLU A 21 -3.04 -7.83 17.51
C GLU A 21 -3.36 -8.49 16.15
N LEU A 22 -3.16 -7.77 15.04
CA LEU A 22 -3.39 -8.30 13.70
C LEU A 22 -2.43 -9.45 13.35
N GLN A 23 -1.16 -9.41 13.79
CA GLN A 23 -0.22 -10.52 13.59
C GLN A 23 -0.62 -11.75 14.39
N GLN A 24 -1.13 -11.57 15.61
CA GLN A 24 -1.64 -12.68 16.43
C GLN A 24 -2.86 -13.34 15.76
N GLN A 25 -3.74 -12.54 15.16
CA GLN A 25 -4.96 -13.03 14.52
C GLN A 25 -4.71 -13.65 13.14
N TYR A 26 -3.98 -12.98 12.26
CA TYR A 26 -3.87 -13.35 10.84
C TYR A 26 -2.51 -13.90 10.43
N GLY A 27 -1.58 -13.99 11.38
CA GLY A 27 -0.22 -14.47 11.17
C GLY A 27 0.77 -13.35 10.84
N SER A 28 2.06 -13.65 11.05
CA SER A 28 3.16 -12.67 10.97
C SER A 28 3.40 -12.09 9.57
N THR A 29 2.86 -12.74 8.53
CA THR A 29 2.90 -12.30 7.13
C THR A 29 1.48 -12.14 6.54
N PHE A 30 0.47 -12.10 7.42
CA PHE A 30 -0.94 -12.24 7.06
C PHE A 30 -1.23 -13.49 6.22
N GLU A 31 -0.58 -14.61 6.54
CA GLU A 31 -0.76 -15.89 5.82
C GLU A 31 -2.19 -16.44 5.89
N GLN A 32 -2.98 -16.02 6.89
CA GLN A 32 -4.40 -16.39 6.99
C GLN A 32 -5.32 -15.54 6.10
N LEU A 33 -4.83 -14.42 5.57
CA LEU A 33 -5.59 -13.61 4.60
C LEU A 33 -5.41 -14.16 3.18
N ASN A 34 -6.52 -14.29 2.47
CA ASN A 34 -6.51 -14.64 1.06
C ASN A 34 -6.08 -13.45 0.18
N LYS A 35 -5.89 -13.72 -1.12
CA LYS A 35 -5.40 -12.70 -2.06
C LYS A 35 -6.33 -11.48 -2.17
N VAL A 36 -7.65 -11.68 -2.13
CA VAL A 36 -8.64 -10.60 -2.23
C VAL A 36 -8.58 -9.72 -0.99
N GLU A 37 -8.52 -10.31 0.20
CA GLU A 37 -8.41 -9.58 1.47
C GLU A 37 -7.14 -8.73 1.52
N LYS A 38 -5.99 -9.27 1.06
CA LYS A 38 -4.74 -8.50 0.97
C LYS A 38 -4.83 -7.33 -0.01
N LEU A 39 -5.51 -7.50 -1.14
CA LEU A 39 -5.72 -6.43 -2.12
C LEU A 39 -6.66 -5.34 -1.57
N LEU A 40 -7.72 -5.73 -0.84
CA LEU A 40 -8.61 -4.78 -0.16
C LEU A 40 -7.85 -3.99 0.91
N LEU A 41 -6.99 -4.64 1.69
CA LEU A 41 -6.14 -3.97 2.67
C LEU A 41 -5.19 -2.97 1.98
N LEU A 42 -4.51 -3.39 0.91
CA LEU A 42 -3.61 -2.52 0.14
C LEU A 42 -4.34 -1.30 -0.43
N GLN A 43 -5.55 -1.49 -0.98
CA GLN A 43 -6.39 -0.41 -1.49
C GLN A 43 -6.71 0.63 -0.41
N ASN A 44 -7.14 0.18 0.77
CA ASN A 44 -7.48 1.07 1.87
C ASN A 44 -6.25 1.82 2.40
N ILE A 45 -5.10 1.13 2.55
CA ILE A 45 -3.85 1.77 2.95
C ILE A 45 -3.44 2.87 1.96
N ALA A 46 -3.48 2.58 0.65
CA ALA A 46 -3.15 3.56 -0.37
C ALA A 46 -4.09 4.78 -0.33
N GLN A 47 -5.39 4.55 -0.10
CA GLN A 47 -6.37 5.63 0.05
C GLN A 47 -6.12 6.48 1.29
N THR A 48 -5.79 5.86 2.43
CA THR A 48 -5.43 6.58 3.67
C THR A 48 -4.18 7.42 3.48
N LEU A 49 -3.13 6.88 2.85
CA LEU A 49 -1.88 7.60 2.57
C LEU A 49 -2.14 8.80 1.64
N LEU A 50 -2.88 8.59 0.54
CA LEU A 50 -3.25 9.68 -0.36
C LEU A 50 -4.04 10.78 0.35
N GLY A 51 -5.01 10.41 1.20
CA GLY A 51 -5.78 11.36 2.00
C GLY A 51 -4.92 12.18 2.94
N ALA A 52 -3.93 11.54 3.60
CA ALA A 52 -2.98 12.22 4.47
C ALA A 52 -2.13 13.23 3.69
N GLU A 53 -1.60 12.86 2.52
CA GLU A 53 -0.79 13.75 1.67
C GLU A 53 -1.60 14.95 1.15
N ILE A 54 -2.84 14.73 0.69
CA ILE A 54 -3.72 15.81 0.23
C ILE A 54 -3.97 16.83 1.35
N ASN A 55 -4.11 16.38 2.60
CA ASN A 55 -4.28 17.27 3.73
C ASN A 55 -3.03 18.12 4.01
N VAL A 56 -1.83 17.63 3.67
CA VAL A 56 -0.56 18.36 3.83
C VAL A 56 -0.36 19.39 2.71
N ILE A 57 -0.56 18.99 1.45
CA ILE A 57 -0.24 19.84 0.28
C ILE A 57 -1.41 20.75 -0.17
N GLY A 58 -2.63 20.46 0.27
CA GLY A 58 -3.84 21.19 -0.08
C GLY A 58 -4.58 20.61 -1.30
N SER A 59 -5.90 20.82 -1.34
CA SER A 59 -6.81 20.17 -2.30
C SER A 59 -6.63 20.61 -3.76
N ALA A 60 -6.11 21.81 -4.02
CA ALA A 60 -5.89 22.29 -5.38
C ALA A 60 -4.80 21.52 -6.13
N VAL A 61 -3.67 21.21 -5.45
CA VAL A 61 -2.55 20.43 -5.99
C VAL A 61 -2.97 18.99 -6.32
N SER A 62 -3.94 18.46 -5.57
CA SER A 62 -4.51 17.12 -5.80
C SER A 62 -5.20 16.99 -7.18
N ALA A 63 -5.87 18.03 -7.66
CA ALA A 63 -6.58 17.98 -8.94
C ALA A 63 -5.62 17.81 -10.13
N GLU A 64 -4.45 18.46 -10.09
CA GLU A 64 -3.41 18.33 -11.12
C GLU A 64 -2.78 16.92 -11.11
N ALA A 65 -2.53 16.38 -9.91
CA ALA A 65 -2.05 15.01 -9.76
C ALA A 65 -3.04 13.99 -10.34
N VAL A 66 -4.34 14.15 -10.09
CA VAL A 66 -5.40 13.30 -10.67
C VAL A 66 -5.42 13.38 -12.19
N SER A 67 -5.27 14.58 -12.77
CA SER A 67 -5.21 14.79 -14.21
C SER A 67 -4.01 14.05 -14.83
N THR A 68 -2.86 14.10 -14.16
CA THR A 68 -1.63 13.42 -14.59
C THR A 68 -1.77 11.88 -14.54
N VAL A 69 -2.35 11.36 -13.47
CA VAL A 69 -2.40 9.91 -13.21
C VAL A 69 -3.55 9.20 -13.94
N SER A 70 -4.66 9.89 -14.21
CA SER A 70 -5.84 9.30 -14.88
C SER A 70 -5.52 8.57 -16.21
N PRO A 71 -4.80 9.15 -17.19
CA PRO A 71 -4.47 8.44 -18.42
C PRO A 71 -3.52 7.26 -18.19
N ILE A 72 -2.64 7.34 -17.18
CA ILE A 72 -1.73 6.25 -16.81
C ILE A 72 -2.54 5.05 -16.31
N VAL A 73 -3.46 5.28 -15.37
CA VAL A 73 -4.34 4.22 -14.82
C VAL A 73 -5.15 3.56 -15.92
N GLN A 74 -5.71 4.33 -16.86
CA GLN A 74 -6.43 3.77 -18.01
C GLN A 74 -5.52 2.91 -18.90
N GLY A 75 -4.25 3.30 -19.06
CA GLY A 75 -3.25 2.52 -19.79
C GLY A 75 -2.90 1.21 -19.08
N LEU A 76 -2.73 1.23 -17.76
CA LEU A 76 -2.41 0.07 -16.94
C LEU A 76 -3.46 -1.03 -17.09
N TYR A 77 -4.75 -0.70 -16.98
CA TYR A 77 -5.84 -1.67 -17.13
C TYR A 77 -5.87 -2.39 -18.48
N LYS A 78 -5.36 -1.74 -19.53
CA LYS A 78 -5.43 -2.26 -20.91
C LYS A 78 -4.17 -3.03 -21.33
N ARG A 79 -3.02 -2.76 -20.71
CA ARG A 79 -1.71 -3.10 -21.28
C ARG A 79 -0.78 -3.86 -20.33
N VAL A 80 -1.12 -3.96 -19.06
CA VAL A 80 -0.20 -4.49 -18.04
C VAL A 80 -0.79 -5.74 -17.40
N THR A 81 0.04 -6.75 -17.22
CA THR A 81 -0.39 -8.01 -16.60
C THR A 81 -0.61 -7.84 -15.10
N LEU A 82 -1.45 -8.69 -14.49
CA LEU A 82 -1.65 -8.68 -13.04
C LEU A 82 -0.34 -8.87 -12.25
N ALA A 83 0.62 -9.62 -12.80
CA ALA A 83 1.92 -9.83 -12.16
C ALA A 83 2.75 -8.55 -12.18
N ASP A 84 2.81 -7.86 -13.32
CA ASP A 84 3.53 -6.59 -13.45
C ASP A 84 2.89 -5.48 -12.61
N LEU A 85 1.56 -5.48 -12.42
CA LEU A 85 0.88 -4.53 -11.54
C LEU A 85 1.29 -4.69 -10.07
N LEU A 86 1.50 -5.93 -9.60
CA LEU A 86 2.01 -6.18 -8.25
C LEU A 86 3.48 -5.73 -8.11
N GLY A 87 4.31 -5.99 -9.12
CA GLY A 87 5.69 -5.49 -9.15
C GLY A 87 5.76 -3.96 -9.20
N LEU A 88 4.86 -3.32 -9.95
CA LEU A 88 4.73 -1.86 -9.99
C LEU A 88 4.31 -1.29 -8.63
N ALA A 89 3.35 -1.92 -7.94
CA ALA A 89 2.96 -1.52 -6.60
C ALA A 89 4.13 -1.62 -5.61
N GLU A 90 4.92 -2.71 -5.66
CA GLU A 90 6.12 -2.86 -4.84
C GLU A 90 7.17 -1.78 -5.13
N ALA A 91 7.40 -1.47 -6.42
CA ALA A 91 8.31 -0.40 -6.82
C ALA A 91 7.87 0.96 -6.27
N LEU A 92 6.59 1.33 -6.44
CA LEU A 92 6.06 2.60 -5.97
C LEU A 92 6.13 2.73 -4.45
N VAL A 93 5.80 1.67 -3.69
CA VAL A 93 5.93 1.68 -2.22
C VAL A 93 7.38 1.92 -1.80
N ASN A 94 8.35 1.28 -2.45
CA ASN A 94 9.76 1.51 -2.15
C ASN A 94 10.20 2.95 -2.49
N GLN A 95 9.72 3.51 -3.61
CA GLN A 95 9.99 4.90 -3.97
C GLN A 95 9.43 5.86 -2.92
N LEU A 96 8.17 5.68 -2.50
CA LEU A 96 7.56 6.50 -1.44
C LEU A 96 8.27 6.39 -0.09
N LYS A 97 8.89 5.25 0.22
CA LYS A 97 9.62 5.05 1.49
C LYS A 97 11.03 5.65 1.50
N TYR A 98 11.72 5.65 0.36
CA TYR A 98 13.17 5.88 0.32
C TYR A 98 13.62 6.98 -0.64
N GLN A 99 12.78 7.39 -1.58
CA GLN A 99 13.09 8.47 -2.51
C GLN A 99 12.31 9.72 -2.06
N GLN A 100 13.03 10.85 -1.97
CA GLN A 100 12.47 12.17 -1.70
C GLN A 100 11.99 12.81 -3.00
#